data_AF-A0A7C5DZH3-F1
#
_entry.id   AF-A0A7C5DZH3-F1
#
_cell.length_a   1.000
_cell.length_b   1.000
_cell.length_c   1.000
_cell.angle_alpha   90.00
_cell.angle_beta   90.00
_cell.angle_gamma   90.00
#
_symmetry.space_group_name_H-M   'P 1'
#
loop_
_entity.id
_entity.type
_entity.pdbx_description
1 polymer ?
#
loop_
_entity_poly.entity_id
_entity_poly.type
_entity_poly.pdbx_seq_one_letter_code
_entity_poly.pdbx_strand_id
1 'polypeptide(L)'
;MHHSTGVYAGVLGYSVNTDVLKEKNLPMPRSWEDLTKPMYKGMVQVASPQSSGTAYTVLATMVQLKGEEEAYIYLAKLHQNVNQYTKSGSAPGKAAARGETMIGIGFLHDHALQKANGFPLELIVPSEGTGYEIGGLSIIKGARNMENAKKFVDFMLSAEGQEVPQRVKMFQVPTNVNAHVPKEAIRLDQVKLIDYDFVMYGSEEMRAHLIDRWAKEIKPVKR
;
A
#
# COMPACT_ATOMS: atom_id res chain seq x y z
N MET A 1 -2.76 23.29 -15.45
CA MET A 1 -2.04 22.79 -14.27
C MET A 1 -3.06 22.04 -13.41
N HIS A 2 -2.91 20.73 -13.26
CA HIS A 2 -3.79 19.93 -12.40
C HIS A 2 -3.24 20.05 -10.98
N HIS A 3 -3.94 20.77 -10.10
CA HIS A 3 -3.54 20.91 -8.71
C HIS A 3 -4.20 19.79 -7.90
N SER A 4 -3.39 18.83 -7.45
CA SER A 4 -3.78 17.84 -6.46
C SER A 4 -3.19 18.26 -5.10
N THR A 5 -3.90 17.96 -4.02
CA THR A 5 -3.42 18.14 -2.65
C THR A 5 -3.53 16.84 -1.87
N GLY A 6 -2.71 16.67 -0.83
CA GLY A 6 -2.72 15.49 0.03
C GLY A 6 -3.66 15.64 1.21
N VAL A 7 -4.57 14.68 1.41
CA VAL A 7 -5.53 14.67 2.55
C VAL A 7 -5.21 13.63 3.62
N TYR A 8 -4.37 12.64 3.30
CA TYR A 8 -3.87 11.67 4.26
C TYR A 8 -2.58 11.03 3.74
N ALA A 9 -1.90 10.25 4.59
CA ALA A 9 -0.81 9.37 4.23
C ALA A 9 -1.05 7.93 4.69
N GLY A 10 -0.52 6.96 3.92
CA GLY A 10 -0.62 5.54 4.21
C GLY A 10 0.71 4.82 4.07
N VAL A 11 1.21 4.22 5.14
CA VAL A 11 2.46 3.43 5.12
C VAL A 11 2.24 2.13 4.34
N LEU A 12 3.13 1.84 3.39
CA LEU A 12 3.14 0.57 2.69
C LEU A 12 3.81 -0.51 3.54
N GLY A 13 3.26 -1.72 3.56
CA GLY A 13 3.88 -2.87 4.19
C GLY A 13 3.13 -4.15 3.86
N TYR A 14 3.09 -5.06 4.83
CA TYR A 14 2.27 -6.27 4.73
C TYR A 14 1.71 -6.68 6.09
N SER A 15 0.68 -7.52 6.05
CA SER A 15 0.20 -8.25 7.22
C SER A 15 0.48 -9.74 7.08
N VAL A 16 0.65 -10.40 8.21
CA VAL A 16 0.83 -11.85 8.32
C VAL A 16 -0.29 -12.40 9.20
N ASN A 17 -1.04 -13.38 8.70
CA ASN A 17 -1.98 -14.12 9.51
C ASN A 17 -1.22 -15.05 10.48
N THR A 18 -1.31 -14.77 11.77
CA THR A 18 -0.53 -15.47 12.80
C THR A 18 -1.01 -16.90 13.05
N ASP A 19 -2.27 -17.21 12.75
CA ASP A 19 -2.82 -18.55 12.94
C ASP A 19 -2.33 -19.47 11.80
N VAL A 20 -2.41 -19.01 10.55
CA VAL A 20 -1.86 -19.72 9.39
C VAL A 20 -0.35 -19.89 9.52
N LEU A 21 0.36 -18.86 10.02
CA LEU A 21 1.81 -18.93 10.26
C LEU A 21 2.17 -20.05 11.26
N LYS A 22 1.44 -20.15 12.38
CA LYS A 22 1.63 -21.19 13.41
C LYS A 22 1.27 -22.58 12.88
N GLU A 23 0.13 -22.71 12.19
CA GLU A 23 -0.32 -23.97 11.60
C GLU A 23 0.73 -24.56 10.65
N LYS A 24 1.36 -23.69 9.84
CA LYS A 24 2.41 -24.09 8.89
C LYS A 24 3.81 -24.19 9.51
N ASN A 25 3.96 -23.85 10.79
CA ASN A 25 5.24 -23.82 11.51
C ASN A 25 6.33 -23.02 10.76
N LEU A 26 5.97 -21.84 10.27
CA LEU A 26 6.87 -20.96 9.50
C LEU A 26 7.38 -19.79 10.36
N PRO A 27 8.61 -19.30 10.10
CA PRO A 27 9.11 -18.10 10.79
C PRO A 27 8.34 -16.85 10.34
N MET A 28 8.25 -15.86 11.22
CA MET A 28 7.65 -14.56 10.87
C MET A 28 8.57 -13.80 9.89
N PRO A 29 8.11 -13.40 8.69
CA PRO A 29 8.88 -12.51 7.82
C PRO A 29 8.96 -11.10 8.42
N ARG A 30 10.14 -10.47 8.32
CA ARG A 30 10.43 -9.13 8.87
C ARG A 30 10.96 -8.15 7.82
N SER A 31 11.30 -8.63 6.64
CA SER A 31 11.89 -7.86 5.55
C SER A 31 11.10 -8.03 4.25
N TRP A 32 11.38 -7.21 3.23
CA TRP A 32 10.86 -7.44 1.88
C TRP A 32 11.50 -8.71 1.30
N GLU A 33 12.82 -8.88 1.50
CA GLU A 33 13.54 -10.04 0.99
C GLU A 33 13.03 -11.37 1.57
N ASP A 34 12.54 -11.39 2.80
CA ASP A 34 11.93 -12.60 3.38
C ASP A 34 10.77 -13.11 2.53
N LEU A 35 10.00 -12.22 1.91
CA LEU A 35 8.83 -12.60 1.10
C LEU A 35 9.18 -13.39 -0.16
N THR A 36 10.46 -13.40 -0.57
CA THR A 36 10.94 -14.18 -1.72
C THR A 36 11.35 -15.61 -1.36
N LYS A 37 11.42 -15.94 -0.06
CA LYS A 37 11.87 -17.26 0.40
C LYS A 37 10.90 -18.36 -0.05
N PRO A 38 11.38 -19.50 -0.59
CA PRO A 38 10.53 -20.57 -1.12
C PRO A 38 9.51 -21.15 -0.13
N MET A 39 9.76 -21.04 1.18
CA MET A 39 8.84 -21.50 2.22
C MET A 39 7.49 -20.76 2.23
N TYR A 40 7.41 -19.58 1.60
CA TYR A 40 6.15 -18.83 1.45
C TYR A 40 5.49 -19.04 0.09
N LYS A 41 5.89 -20.08 -0.66
CA LYS A 41 5.33 -20.38 -1.98
C LYS A 41 3.80 -20.52 -1.92
N GLY A 42 3.11 -19.72 -2.74
CA GLY A 42 1.64 -19.70 -2.79
C GLY A 42 0.96 -19.07 -1.56
N MET A 43 1.69 -18.33 -0.73
CA MET A 43 1.16 -17.75 0.52
C MET A 43 1.15 -16.22 0.55
N VAL A 44 1.51 -15.57 -0.56
CA VAL A 44 1.51 -14.11 -0.68
C VAL A 44 0.39 -13.66 -1.60
N GLN A 45 -0.30 -12.58 -1.23
CA GLN A 45 -1.14 -11.80 -2.14
C GLN A 45 -0.69 -10.35 -2.20
N VAL A 46 -0.82 -9.79 -3.39
CA VAL A 46 -0.62 -8.37 -3.68
C VAL A 46 -1.53 -8.01 -4.86
N ALA A 47 -1.94 -6.75 -4.98
CA ALA A 47 -2.74 -6.34 -6.12
C ALA A 47 -1.92 -6.29 -7.43
N SER A 48 -2.60 -6.23 -8.58
CA SER A 48 -1.98 -6.00 -9.88
C SER A 48 -1.74 -4.49 -10.10
N PRO A 49 -0.52 -4.05 -10.48
CA PRO A 49 -0.26 -2.64 -10.78
C PRO A 49 -1.02 -2.16 -12.03
N GLN A 50 -1.50 -3.07 -12.88
CA GLN A 50 -2.36 -2.74 -14.03
C GLN A 50 -3.72 -2.17 -13.60
N SER A 51 -4.21 -2.50 -12.40
CA SER A 51 -5.54 -2.09 -11.92
C SER A 51 -5.54 -1.35 -10.59
N SER A 52 -4.44 -1.40 -9.82
CA SER A 52 -4.39 -0.90 -8.45
C SER A 52 -3.28 0.15 -8.26
N GLY A 53 -3.67 1.30 -7.70
CA GLY A 53 -2.72 2.32 -7.24
C GLY A 53 -1.77 1.78 -6.15
N THR A 54 -2.28 1.02 -5.18
CA THR A 54 -1.47 0.37 -4.14
C THR A 54 -0.36 -0.51 -4.73
N ALA A 55 -0.68 -1.33 -5.73
CA ALA A 55 0.33 -2.17 -6.38
C ALA A 55 1.34 -1.36 -7.20
N TYR A 56 0.92 -0.24 -7.79
CA TYR A 56 1.86 0.69 -8.40
C TYR A 56 2.78 1.33 -7.36
N THR A 57 2.26 1.72 -6.19
CA THR A 57 3.08 2.21 -5.07
C THR A 57 4.07 1.14 -4.58
N VAL A 58 3.67 -0.14 -4.52
CA VAL A 58 4.60 -1.26 -4.25
C VAL A 58 5.72 -1.30 -5.28
N LEU A 59 5.37 -1.29 -6.57
CA LEU A 59 6.33 -1.34 -7.67
C LEU A 59 7.33 -0.17 -7.61
N ALA A 60 6.83 1.05 -7.53
CA ALA A 60 7.64 2.26 -7.43
C ALA A 60 8.51 2.29 -6.15
N THR A 61 7.99 1.79 -5.02
CA THR A 61 8.78 1.67 -3.79
C THR A 61 9.94 0.71 -3.96
N MET A 62 9.72 -0.45 -4.60
CA MET A 62 10.80 -1.41 -4.83
C MET A 62 11.87 -0.83 -5.74
N VAL A 63 11.47 -0.12 -6.80
CA VAL A 63 12.41 0.58 -7.71
C VAL A 63 13.22 1.63 -6.96
N GLN A 64 12.60 2.45 -6.11
CA GLN A 64 13.30 3.48 -5.33
C GLN A 64 14.21 2.89 -4.26
N LEU A 65 13.88 1.75 -3.67
CA LEU A 65 14.71 1.09 -2.67
C LEU A 65 15.92 0.36 -3.27
N LYS A 66 15.77 -0.24 -4.46
CA LYS A 66 16.74 -1.21 -4.99
C LYS A 66 17.42 -0.74 -6.29
N GLY A 67 16.87 0.28 -6.97
CA GLY A 67 17.11 0.51 -8.39
C GLY A 67 16.20 -0.38 -9.25
N GLU A 68 15.97 0.03 -10.49
CA GLU A 68 14.97 -0.62 -11.35
C GLU A 68 15.30 -2.10 -11.63
N GLU A 69 16.49 -2.40 -12.14
CA GLU A 69 16.87 -3.79 -12.48
C GLU A 69 16.74 -4.75 -11.29
N GLU A 70 17.29 -4.37 -10.14
CA GLU A 70 17.25 -5.21 -8.94
C GLU A 70 15.83 -5.31 -8.35
N ALA A 71 15.00 -4.29 -8.53
CA ALA A 71 13.58 -4.37 -8.18
C ALA A 71 12.86 -5.41 -9.04
N TYR A 72 13.13 -5.49 -10.34
CA TYR A 72 12.50 -6.47 -11.22
C TYR A 72 12.97 -7.90 -10.94
N ILE A 73 14.26 -8.09 -10.61
CA ILE A 73 14.77 -9.38 -10.13
C ILE A 73 14.05 -9.79 -8.84
N TYR A 74 13.89 -8.86 -7.89
CA TYR A 74 13.14 -9.11 -6.66
C TYR A 74 11.67 -9.46 -6.95
N LEU A 75 10.99 -8.72 -7.83
CA LEU A 75 9.59 -8.96 -8.18
C LEU A 75 9.38 -10.31 -8.87
N ALA A 76 10.34 -10.76 -9.68
CA ALA A 76 10.31 -12.09 -10.30
C ALA A 76 10.43 -13.20 -9.26
N LYS A 77 11.27 -13.02 -8.24
CA LYS A 77 11.36 -13.96 -7.10
C LYS A 77 10.08 -13.93 -6.26
N LEU A 78 9.58 -12.75 -5.92
CA LEU A 78 8.32 -12.57 -5.18
C LEU A 78 7.15 -13.24 -5.91
N HIS A 79 7.09 -13.11 -7.23
CA HIS A 79 6.04 -13.70 -8.07
C HIS A 79 5.87 -15.20 -7.84
N GLN A 80 6.94 -15.94 -7.59
CA GLN A 80 6.91 -17.38 -7.31
C GLN A 80 6.10 -17.71 -6.05
N ASN A 81 5.99 -16.75 -5.13
CA ASN A 81 5.26 -16.89 -3.87
C ASN A 81 3.84 -16.29 -3.92
N VAL A 82 3.53 -15.49 -4.95
CA VAL A 82 2.21 -14.87 -5.09
C VAL A 82 1.20 -15.91 -5.57
N ASN A 83 0.15 -16.18 -4.79
CA ASN A 83 -0.95 -17.04 -5.24
C ASN A 83 -1.96 -16.28 -6.13
N GLN A 84 -2.16 -14.97 -5.91
CA GLN A 84 -3.11 -14.17 -6.65
C GLN A 84 -2.69 -12.71 -6.76
N TYR A 85 -2.84 -12.14 -7.95
CA TYR A 85 -2.84 -10.70 -8.16
C TYR A 85 -4.27 -10.17 -8.11
N THR A 86 -4.64 -9.47 -7.04
CA THR A 86 -6.00 -8.95 -6.86
C THR A 86 -6.23 -7.69 -7.69
N LYS A 87 -7.50 -7.39 -8.04
CA LYS A 87 -7.83 -6.13 -8.71
C LYS A 87 -7.72 -4.93 -7.76
N SER A 88 -8.27 -5.07 -6.55
CA SER A 88 -8.24 -4.05 -5.50
C SER A 88 -6.98 -4.15 -4.64
N GLY A 89 -6.43 -2.99 -4.26
CA GLY A 89 -5.27 -2.85 -3.37
C GLY A 89 -5.53 -3.29 -1.92
N SER A 90 -6.78 -3.20 -1.45
CA SER A 90 -7.16 -3.58 -0.08
C SER A 90 -7.57 -5.05 0.06
N ALA A 91 -7.70 -5.77 -1.05
CA ALA A 91 -8.12 -7.18 -1.05
C ALA A 91 -7.10 -8.13 -0.39
N PRO A 92 -5.77 -7.99 -0.57
CA PRO A 92 -4.78 -8.87 0.06
C PRO A 92 -4.86 -8.87 1.59
N GLY A 93 -5.01 -7.70 2.21
CA GLY A 93 -5.18 -7.59 3.67
C GLY A 93 -6.45 -8.29 4.18
N LYS A 94 -7.54 -8.21 3.43
CA LYS A 94 -8.80 -8.91 3.75
C LYS A 94 -8.68 -10.43 3.58
N ALA A 95 -7.97 -10.89 2.55
CA ALA A 95 -7.68 -12.30 2.35
C ALA A 95 -6.80 -12.85 3.47
N ALA A 96 -5.76 -12.10 3.87
CA ALA A 96 -4.91 -12.44 5.01
C ALA A 96 -5.73 -12.50 6.30
N ALA A 97 -6.62 -11.53 6.54
CA ALA A 97 -7.49 -11.50 7.70
C ALA A 97 -8.33 -12.79 7.84
N ARG A 98 -8.86 -13.29 6.72
CA ARG A 98 -9.67 -14.52 6.67
C ARG A 98 -8.87 -15.81 6.55
N GLY A 99 -7.54 -15.74 6.50
CA GLY A 99 -6.67 -16.91 6.34
C GLY A 99 -6.67 -17.52 4.92
N GLU A 100 -7.28 -16.86 3.93
CA GLU A 100 -7.27 -17.28 2.52
C GLU A 100 -5.86 -17.20 1.89
N THR A 101 -5.02 -16.35 2.47
CA THR A 101 -3.58 -16.26 2.21
C THR A 101 -2.88 -15.99 3.53
N MET A 102 -1.58 -16.30 3.65
CA MET A 102 -0.85 -16.01 4.89
C MET A 102 -0.39 -14.55 4.95
N ILE A 103 0.11 -14.03 3.82
CA ILE A 103 0.73 -12.71 3.73
C ILE A 103 -0.06 -11.85 2.75
N GLY A 104 -0.49 -10.67 3.19
CA GLY A 104 -1.15 -9.67 2.34
C GLY A 104 -0.34 -8.39 2.27
N ILE A 105 0.12 -8.00 1.08
CA ILE A 105 0.86 -6.76 0.83
C ILE A 105 -0.12 -5.63 0.51
N GLY A 106 0.04 -4.47 1.14
CA GLY A 106 -0.85 -3.31 0.98
C GLY A 106 -0.53 -2.18 1.94
N PHE A 107 -1.44 -1.20 2.06
CA PHE A 107 -1.29 -0.14 3.05
C PHE A 107 -1.69 -0.62 4.43
N LEU A 108 -0.86 -0.34 5.43
CA LEU A 108 -1.01 -0.91 6.77
C LEU A 108 -2.25 -0.39 7.51
N HIS A 109 -2.81 0.76 7.15
CA HIS A 109 -4.06 1.25 7.75
C HIS A 109 -5.27 0.34 7.44
N ASP A 110 -5.33 -0.24 6.24
CA ASP A 110 -6.37 -1.20 5.87
C ASP A 110 -6.22 -2.50 6.67
N HIS A 111 -4.98 -2.92 6.92
CA HIS A 111 -4.67 -4.11 7.71
C HIS A 111 -4.92 -3.88 9.20
N ALA A 112 -4.65 -2.66 9.69
CA ALA A 112 -4.92 -2.24 11.06
C ALA A 112 -6.42 -2.27 11.35
N LEU A 113 -7.26 -1.88 10.38
CA LEU A 113 -8.72 -2.06 10.46
C LEU A 113 -9.11 -3.53 10.64
N GLN A 114 -8.53 -4.43 9.85
CA GLN A 114 -8.82 -5.87 10.03
C GLN A 114 -8.37 -6.35 11.42
N LYS A 115 -7.17 -5.98 11.88
CA LYS A 115 -6.69 -6.32 13.23
C LYS A 115 -7.60 -5.76 14.34
N ALA A 116 -8.03 -4.51 14.22
CA ALA A 116 -8.96 -3.86 15.15
C ALA A 116 -10.35 -4.50 15.17
N ASN A 117 -10.72 -5.23 14.11
CA ASN A 117 -11.93 -6.05 14.06
C ASN A 117 -11.73 -7.47 14.60
N GLY A 118 -10.57 -7.77 15.21
CA GLY A 118 -10.29 -9.04 15.89
C GLY A 118 -9.65 -10.12 15.02
N PHE A 119 -9.28 -9.81 13.76
CA PHE A 119 -8.58 -10.79 12.92
C PHE A 119 -7.12 -11.00 13.38
N PRO A 120 -6.58 -12.23 13.26
CA PRO A 120 -5.27 -12.60 13.79
C PRO A 120 -4.13 -12.11 12.88
N LEU A 121 -3.99 -10.80 12.75
CA LEU A 121 -2.98 -10.17 11.90
C LEU A 121 -1.84 -9.58 12.72
N GLU A 122 -0.62 -9.83 12.25
CA GLU A 122 0.55 -9.03 12.60
C GLU A 122 0.90 -8.10 11.45
N LEU A 123 1.04 -6.80 11.74
CA LEU A 123 1.38 -5.79 10.75
C LEU A 123 2.89 -5.60 10.74
N ILE A 124 3.50 -5.65 9.56
CA ILE A 124 4.95 -5.58 9.40
C ILE A 124 5.30 -4.38 8.53
N VAL A 125 6.12 -3.51 9.12
CA VAL A 125 6.91 -2.51 8.42
C VAL A 125 8.26 -3.15 8.09
N PRO A 126 8.62 -3.32 6.81
CA PRO A 126 9.82 -4.06 6.45
C PRO A 126 11.12 -3.37 6.86
N SER A 127 12.08 -4.16 7.35
CA SER A 127 13.33 -3.67 7.95
C SER A 127 14.22 -2.81 7.04
N GLU A 128 14.17 -3.05 5.73
CA GLU A 128 14.93 -2.30 4.73
C GLU A 128 14.45 -0.84 4.63
N GLY A 129 13.20 -0.59 5.05
CA GLY A 129 12.44 0.62 4.81
C GLY A 129 11.29 0.36 3.84
N THR A 130 10.43 1.35 3.69
CA THR A 130 9.24 1.24 2.83
C THR A 130 8.82 2.59 2.27
N GLY A 131 7.88 2.56 1.33
CA GLY A 131 7.24 3.75 0.78
C GLY A 131 5.92 4.04 1.47
N TYR A 132 5.20 5.02 0.94
CA TYR A 132 3.91 5.43 1.42
C TYR A 132 3.10 6.04 0.28
N GLU A 133 1.78 6.12 0.45
CA GLU A 133 0.94 6.95 -0.41
C GLU A 133 0.62 8.28 0.25
N ILE A 134 0.28 9.26 -0.60
CA ILE A 134 -0.49 10.43 -0.22
C ILE A 134 -1.85 10.33 -0.89
N GLY A 135 -2.90 10.31 -0.07
CA GLY A 135 -4.28 10.35 -0.56
C GLY A 135 -4.53 11.67 -1.27
N GLY A 136 -4.71 11.61 -2.59
CA GLY A 136 -4.89 12.79 -3.42
C GLY A 136 -6.33 13.30 -3.43
N LEU A 137 -6.49 14.62 -3.41
CA LEU A 137 -7.73 15.32 -3.68
C LEU A 137 -7.51 16.32 -4.83
N SER A 138 -8.37 16.26 -5.85
CA SER A 138 -8.25 17.09 -7.05
C SER A 138 -9.62 17.58 -7.50
N ILE A 139 -9.68 18.82 -8.01
CA ILE A 139 -10.88 19.34 -8.69
C ILE A 139 -10.79 19.01 -10.17
N ILE A 140 -11.87 18.43 -10.72
CA ILE A 140 -11.96 18.12 -12.15
C ILE A 140 -12.07 19.43 -12.96
N LYS A 141 -11.28 19.54 -14.03
CA LYS A 141 -11.34 20.69 -14.95
C LYS A 141 -12.74 20.79 -15.57
N GLY A 142 -13.36 21.97 -15.48
CA GLY A 142 -14.72 22.19 -15.98
C GLY A 142 -15.81 21.58 -15.10
N ALA A 143 -15.54 21.30 -13.82
CA ALA A 143 -16.55 20.82 -12.88
C ALA A 143 -17.80 21.72 -12.88
N ARG A 144 -18.98 21.12 -13.07
CA ARG A 144 -20.29 21.80 -13.11
C ARG A 144 -20.58 22.64 -11.86
N ASN A 145 -20.05 22.21 -10.72
CA ASN A 145 -20.25 22.84 -9.41
C ASN A 145 -18.91 23.32 -8.83
N MET A 146 -18.20 24.19 -9.55
CA MET A 146 -16.84 24.63 -9.18
C MET A 146 -16.76 25.20 -7.76
N GLU A 147 -17.73 26.03 -7.36
CA GLU A 147 -17.73 26.65 -6.03
C GLU A 147 -17.93 25.62 -4.90
N ASN A 148 -18.79 24.61 -5.11
CA ASN A 148 -18.96 23.53 -4.13
C ASN A 148 -17.73 22.61 -4.09
N ALA A 149 -17.06 22.40 -5.23
CA ALA A 149 -15.82 21.62 -5.27
C ALA A 149 -14.71 22.30 -4.45
N LYS A 150 -14.57 23.63 -4.51
CA LYS A 150 -13.62 24.38 -3.68
C LYS A 150 -13.95 24.25 -2.19
N LYS A 151 -15.21 24.45 -1.80
CA LYS A 151 -15.65 24.25 -0.40
C LYS A 151 -15.38 22.84 0.11
N PHE A 152 -15.54 21.83 -0.76
CA PHE A 152 -15.22 20.45 -0.41
C PHE A 152 -13.71 20.24 -0.22
N VAL A 153 -12.87 20.87 -1.03
CA VAL A 153 -11.41 20.88 -0.82
C VAL A 153 -11.06 21.52 0.52
N ASP A 154 -11.63 22.69 0.84
CA ASP A 154 -11.39 23.38 2.11
C ASP A 154 -11.78 22.49 3.30
N PHE A 155 -12.94 21.84 3.22
CA PHE A 155 -13.40 20.89 4.24
C PHE A 155 -12.44 19.71 4.40
N MET A 156 -12.07 19.04 3.30
CA MET A 156 -11.18 17.87 3.32
C MET A 156 -9.74 18.20 3.78
N LEU A 157 -9.32 19.46 3.70
CA LEU A 157 -8.04 19.94 4.23
C LEU A 157 -8.13 20.46 5.67
N SER A 158 -9.33 20.67 6.20
CA SER A 158 -9.52 21.07 7.61
C SER A 158 -9.20 19.91 8.57
N ALA A 159 -8.85 20.25 9.82
CA ALA A 159 -8.63 19.25 10.85
C ALA A 159 -9.89 18.40 11.07
N GLU A 160 -11.07 19.03 11.13
CA GLU A 160 -12.34 18.33 11.28
C GLU A 160 -12.58 17.33 10.14
N GLY A 161 -12.37 17.75 8.89
CA GLY A 161 -12.58 16.88 7.72
C GLY A 161 -11.66 15.67 7.72
N GLN A 162 -10.39 15.85 8.10
CA GLN A 162 -9.42 14.74 8.19
C GLN A 162 -9.62 13.85 9.43
N GLU A 163 -10.41 14.27 10.41
CA GLU A 163 -10.80 13.46 11.56
C GLU A 163 -12.07 12.63 11.33
N VAL A 164 -12.89 12.96 10.32
CA VAL A 164 -14.09 12.16 9.95
C VAL A 164 -13.78 10.68 9.71
N PRO A 165 -12.73 10.28 8.96
CA PRO A 165 -12.44 8.87 8.69
C PRO A 165 -12.26 8.02 9.95
N GLN A 166 -11.77 8.61 11.03
CA GLN A 166 -11.53 7.91 12.31
C GLN A 166 -12.84 7.42 12.94
N ARG A 167 -13.93 8.18 12.74
CA ARG A 167 -15.27 7.84 13.22
C ARG A 167 -15.81 6.55 12.59
N VAL A 168 -15.27 6.16 11.44
CA VAL A 168 -15.63 4.93 10.71
C VAL A 168 -14.47 3.93 10.63
N LYS A 169 -13.51 4.02 11.58
CA LYS A 169 -12.35 3.12 11.71
C LYS A 169 -11.43 3.10 10.48
N MET A 170 -11.28 4.24 9.81
CA MET A 170 -10.25 4.43 8.81
C MET A 170 -9.03 5.08 9.46
N PHE A 171 -7.88 4.39 9.42
CA PHE A 171 -6.71 4.69 10.24
C PHE A 171 -5.54 5.29 9.44
N GLN A 172 -5.82 6.03 8.37
CA GLN A 172 -4.78 6.80 7.68
C GLN A 172 -4.24 7.91 8.58
N VAL A 173 -3.01 8.36 8.31
CA VAL A 173 -2.41 9.49 9.02
C VAL A 173 -2.89 10.79 8.33
N PRO A 174 -3.58 11.70 9.04
CA PRO A 174 -3.93 13.02 8.49
C PRO A 174 -2.70 13.81 8.03
N THR A 175 -2.83 14.60 6.97
CA THR A 175 -1.80 15.56 6.53
C THR A 175 -1.88 16.91 7.25
N ASN A 176 -3.05 17.26 7.80
CA ASN A 176 -3.22 18.46 8.60
C ASN A 176 -2.61 18.24 9.99
N VAL A 177 -1.58 19.03 10.32
CA VAL A 177 -0.83 18.91 11.59
C VAL A 177 -1.66 19.20 12.85
N ASN A 178 -2.83 19.84 12.70
CA ASN A 178 -3.75 20.12 13.81
C ASN A 178 -4.82 19.02 13.97
N ALA A 179 -4.90 18.05 13.07
CA ALA A 179 -5.81 16.91 13.19
C ALA A 179 -5.24 15.88 14.17
N HIS A 180 -6.12 15.26 14.95
CA HIS A 180 -5.74 14.13 15.79
C HIS A 180 -5.32 12.95 14.92
N VAL A 181 -4.27 12.21 15.30
CA VAL A 181 -3.88 10.98 14.60
C VAL A 181 -4.51 9.78 15.34
N PRO A 182 -5.17 8.83 14.63
CA PRO A 182 -5.70 7.62 15.26
C PRO A 182 -4.61 6.84 15.99
N LYS A 183 -4.95 6.22 17.13
CA LYS A 183 -3.99 5.42 17.91
C LYS A 183 -3.52 4.19 17.15
N GLU A 184 -4.38 3.65 16.29
CA GLU A 184 -4.15 2.49 15.45
C GLU A 184 -3.36 2.82 14.17
N ALA A 185 -3.20 4.11 13.84
CA ALA A 185 -2.47 4.52 12.66
C ALA A 185 -0.97 4.23 12.82
N ILE A 186 -0.35 3.69 11.77
CA ILE A 186 1.10 3.58 11.70
C ILE A 186 1.65 4.97 11.40
N ARG A 187 2.25 5.61 12.39
CA ARG A 187 2.77 6.97 12.26
C ARG A 187 4.03 6.98 11.37
N LEU A 188 4.06 7.92 10.44
CA LEU A 188 5.16 8.08 9.48
C LEU A 188 6.51 8.35 10.17
N ASP A 189 6.51 9.09 11.28
CA ASP A 189 7.70 9.49 12.05
C ASP A 189 8.35 8.33 12.83
N GLN A 190 7.69 7.17 12.90
CA GLN A 190 8.18 5.97 13.59
C GLN A 190 8.66 4.89 12.60
N VAL A 191 8.64 5.18 11.30
CA VAL A 191 8.93 4.22 10.24
C VAL A 191 10.11 4.69 9.41
N LYS A 192 10.98 3.75 9.02
CA LYS A 192 12.00 4.00 8.01
C LYS A 192 11.35 4.14 6.63
N LEU A 193 11.09 5.37 6.22
CA LEU A 193 10.49 5.69 4.92
C LEU A 193 11.57 6.09 3.91
N ILE A 194 11.35 5.75 2.64
CA ILE A 194 12.04 6.43 1.53
C ILE A 194 11.49 7.85 1.39
N ASP A 195 12.31 8.75 0.85
CA ASP A 195 11.82 10.01 0.30
C ASP A 195 11.16 9.71 -1.05
N TYR A 196 9.86 9.42 -1.04
CA TYR A 196 9.14 8.97 -2.23
C TYR A 196 9.03 10.11 -3.24
N ASP A 197 9.59 9.93 -4.44
CA ASP A 197 9.52 10.93 -5.51
C ASP A 197 8.15 10.92 -6.23
N PHE A 198 7.18 11.63 -5.65
CA PHE A 198 5.84 11.75 -6.22
C PHE A 198 5.82 12.47 -7.58
N VAL A 199 6.84 13.25 -7.93
CA VAL A 199 6.89 13.96 -9.21
C VAL A 199 7.26 12.99 -10.32
N MET A 200 8.36 12.25 -10.15
CA MET A 200 8.80 11.25 -11.13
C MET A 200 7.78 10.12 -11.26
N TYR A 201 7.40 9.48 -10.14
CA TYR A 201 6.52 8.32 -10.15
C TYR A 201 5.02 8.71 -10.24
N GLY A 202 4.69 10.00 -10.18
CA GLY A 202 3.35 10.50 -10.50
C GLY A 202 3.15 10.80 -11.98
N SER A 203 4.22 10.80 -12.79
CA SER A 203 4.14 11.08 -14.23
C SER A 203 3.49 9.94 -15.01
N GLU A 204 2.82 10.28 -16.11
CA GLU A 204 2.18 9.30 -16.98
C GLU A 204 3.24 8.38 -17.62
N GLU A 205 4.37 8.96 -18.02
CA GLU A 205 5.47 8.27 -18.68
C GLU A 205 6.11 7.21 -17.77
N MET A 206 6.50 7.60 -16.54
CA MET A 206 7.11 6.66 -15.59
C MET A 206 6.11 5.59 -15.15
N ARG A 207 4.84 5.98 -14.96
CA ARG A 207 3.78 5.03 -14.60
C ARG A 207 3.56 3.98 -15.69
N ALA A 208 3.47 4.41 -16.95
CA ALA A 208 3.32 3.52 -18.09
C ALA A 208 4.53 2.59 -18.24
N HIS A 209 5.75 3.15 -18.19
CA HIS A 209 7.01 2.40 -18.30
C HIS A 209 7.08 1.23 -17.32
N LEU A 210 6.87 1.51 -16.02
CA LEU A 210 6.96 0.48 -14.99
C LEU A 210 5.82 -0.55 -15.11
N ILE A 211 4.59 -0.14 -15.41
CA ILE A 211 3.47 -1.09 -15.52
C ILE A 211 3.66 -2.01 -16.74
N ASP A 212 4.10 -1.45 -17.87
CA ASP A 212 4.31 -2.20 -19.11
C ASP A 212 5.45 -3.20 -18.97
N ARG A 213 6.55 -2.79 -18.32
CA ARG A 213 7.67 -3.70 -18.03
C ARG A 213 7.22 -4.82 -17.07
N TRP A 214 6.49 -4.50 -16.00
CA TRP A 214 5.93 -5.51 -15.09
C TRP A 214 5.02 -6.51 -15.82
N ALA A 215 4.18 -6.02 -16.74
CA ALA A 215 3.28 -6.86 -17.50
C ALA A 215 4.00 -7.81 -18.48
N LYS A 216 5.19 -7.43 -18.97
CA LYS A 216 6.02 -8.23 -19.88
C LYS A 216 6.92 -9.21 -19.14
N GLU A 217 7.52 -8.80 -18.03
CA GLU A 217 8.59 -9.55 -17.37
C GLU A 217 8.11 -10.38 -16.17
N ILE A 218 7.03 -9.97 -15.50
CA ILE A 218 6.61 -10.59 -14.23
C ILE A 218 5.34 -11.41 -14.40
N LYS A 219 4.29 -10.81 -14.96
CA LYS A 219 2.98 -11.48 -15.11
C LYS A 219 3.03 -12.80 -15.92
N PRO A 220 3.82 -12.93 -17.01
CA PRO A 220 3.84 -14.14 -17.83
C PRO A 220 4.69 -15.28 -17.24
N VAL A 221 5.46 -15.01 -16.18
CA VAL A 221 6.33 -16.01 -15.55
C VAL A 221 5.45 -17.13 -14.98
N LYS A 222 5.80 -18.39 -15.28
CA LYS A 222 5.11 -19.54 -14.69
C LYS A 222 5.46 -19.66 -13.21
N ARG A 223 4.46 -20.03 -12.41
CA ARG A 223 4.56 -20.26 -10.95
C ARG A 223 4.70 -21.74 -10.63
#